data_AF-A0A937B2U6-F1
#
_entry.id   AF-A0A937B2U6-F1
#
_cell.length_a   1.000
_cell.length_b   1.000
_cell.length_c   1.000
_cell.angle_alpha   90.00
_cell.angle_beta   90.00
_cell.angle_gamma   90.00
#
_symmetry.space_group_name_H-M   'P 1'
#
loop_
_entity.id
_entity.type
_entity.pdbx_description
1 polymer ?
#
loop_
_entity_poly.entity_id
_entity_poly.type
_entity_poly.pdbx_seq_one_letter_code
_entity_poly.pdbx_strand_id
1 'polypeptide(L)'
;MGPTKAIVKGHALYEVVGGRLIKDGFTNRQDVEVYVNHHYLVLPVVDRQGRPWLLDGKPIYCLHGAHYETIHDERVQLVRCPDCGGMGIRTDEFAVESDCIRCTACGQEFDVRLEMMET
;
A
#
# COMPACT_ATOMS: atom_id res chain seq x y z
N MET A 1 -10.05 -7.12 14.99
CA MET A 1 -10.40 -5.80 14.42
C MET A 1 -9.09 -5.11 14.13
N GLY A 2 -8.77 -4.86 12.87
CA GLY A 2 -7.50 -4.23 12.46
C GLY A 2 -7.50 -2.72 12.72
N PRO A 3 -6.37 -2.02 12.48
CA PRO A 3 -6.31 -0.56 12.57
C PRO A 3 -7.28 0.09 11.60
N THR A 4 -7.74 1.29 11.93
CA THR A 4 -8.64 2.04 11.05
C THR A 4 -7.86 2.48 9.81
N LYS A 5 -8.32 2.03 8.64
CA LYS A 5 -7.76 2.45 7.36
C LYS A 5 -8.13 3.91 7.09
N ALA A 6 -7.11 4.73 6.93
CA ALA A 6 -7.27 6.16 6.76
C ALA A 6 -6.73 6.64 5.40
N ILE A 7 -7.13 7.83 4.99
CA ILE A 7 -6.61 8.53 3.80
C ILE A 7 -6.39 10.01 4.12
N VAL A 8 -5.32 10.57 3.55
CA VAL A 8 -5.00 11.99 3.66
C VAL A 8 -5.69 12.74 2.52
N LYS A 9 -6.42 13.81 2.85
CA LYS A 9 -7.01 14.75 1.90
C LYS A 9 -6.66 16.17 2.33
N GLY A 10 -5.79 16.83 1.58
CA GLY A 10 -5.25 18.14 1.96
C GLY A 10 -4.53 18.06 3.31
N HIS A 11 -4.96 18.88 4.27
CA HIS A 11 -4.42 18.97 5.63
C HIS A 11 -5.20 18.12 6.65
N ALA A 12 -5.98 17.14 6.20
CA ALA A 12 -6.84 16.33 7.05
C ALA A 12 -6.77 14.83 6.75
N LEU A 13 -7.10 14.05 7.77
CA LEU A 13 -7.12 12.59 7.78
C LEU A 13 -8.56 12.10 7.97
N TYR A 14 -8.97 11.19 7.12
CA TYR A 14 -10.32 10.63 7.10
C TYR A 14 -10.28 9.11 7.17
N GLU A 15 -11.28 8.51 7.79
CA GLU A 15 -11.55 7.07 7.66
C GLU A 15 -11.94 6.75 6.21
N VAL A 16 -11.36 5.69 5.63
CA VAL A 16 -11.54 5.38 4.21
C VAL A 16 -12.93 4.84 3.87
N VAL A 17 -13.53 4.01 4.74
CA VAL A 17 -14.80 3.34 4.48
C VAL A 17 -15.98 4.28 4.70
N GLY A 18 -16.03 4.93 5.87
CA GLY A 18 -17.13 5.83 6.26
C GLY A 18 -16.94 7.29 5.84
N GLY A 19 -15.73 7.68 5.42
CA GLY A 19 -15.42 9.07 5.10
C GLY A 19 -15.42 10.01 6.32
N ARG A 20 -15.47 9.47 7.54
CA ARG A 20 -15.49 10.25 8.77
C ARG A 20 -14.19 11.02 8.94
N LEU A 21 -14.27 12.31 9.27
CA LEU A 21 -13.09 13.09 9.66
C LEU A 21 -12.50 12.52 10.97
N ILE A 22 -11.22 12.15 10.93
CA ILE A 22 -10.47 11.69 12.10
C ILE A 22 -9.78 12.88 12.74
N LYS A 23 -9.00 13.63 11.96
CA LYS A 23 -8.27 14.81 12.41
C LYS A 23 -7.96 15.73 11.24
N ASP A 24 -7.96 17.04 11.47
CA ASP A 24 -7.59 18.09 10.52
C ASP A 24 -6.44 18.96 11.03
N GLY A 25 -6.02 19.95 10.23
CA GLY A 25 -5.04 20.95 10.65
C GLY A 25 -3.61 20.43 10.71
N PHE A 26 -3.27 19.39 9.95
CA PHE A 26 -1.87 18.95 9.82
C PHE A 26 -1.07 19.97 9.00
N THR A 27 0.10 20.36 9.52
CA THR A 27 0.96 21.33 8.84
C THR A 27 1.70 20.69 7.70
N ASN A 28 2.13 19.44 7.89
CA ASN A 28 2.94 18.70 6.93
C ASN A 28 2.67 17.18 7.03
N ARG A 29 3.31 16.42 6.13
CA ARG A 29 3.18 14.96 6.06
C ARG A 29 3.78 14.22 7.28
N GLN A 30 4.85 14.74 7.86
CA GLN A 30 5.48 14.13 9.04
C GLN A 30 4.53 14.19 10.24
N ASP A 31 3.79 15.29 10.43
CA ASP A 31 2.79 15.40 11.49
C ASP A 31 1.70 14.31 11.36
N VAL A 32 1.30 14.01 10.11
CA VAL A 32 0.33 12.93 9.83
C VAL A 32 0.93 11.58 10.22
N GLU A 33 2.17 11.30 9.82
CA GLU A 33 2.84 10.03 10.11
C GLU A 33 3.05 9.82 11.60
N VAL A 34 3.48 10.86 12.31
CA VAL A 34 3.57 10.84 13.78
C VAL A 34 2.19 10.56 14.38
N TYR A 35 1.15 11.26 13.95
CA TYR A 35 -0.20 11.02 14.47
C TYR A 35 -0.66 9.58 14.22
N VAL A 36 -0.51 9.07 13.00
CA VAL A 36 -0.89 7.70 12.63
C VAL A 36 -0.12 6.67 13.45
N ASN A 37 1.19 6.84 13.65
CA ASN A 37 2.00 5.89 14.44
C ASN A 37 1.62 5.83 15.93
N HIS A 38 1.01 6.88 16.47
CA HIS A 38 0.54 6.93 17.86
C HIS A 38 -0.94 6.55 18.03
N HIS A 39 -1.66 6.33 16.93
CA HIS A 39 -3.07 5.96 16.94
C HIS A 39 -3.24 4.61 16.23
N TYR A 40 -4.34 3.89 16.49
CA TYR A 40 -4.58 2.60 15.84
C TYR A 40 -5.11 2.81 14.40
N LEU A 41 -4.28 3.45 13.56
CA LEU A 41 -4.57 3.89 12.19
C LEU A 41 -3.52 3.33 11.22
N VAL A 42 -3.89 3.22 9.94
CA VAL A 42 -2.96 2.86 8.86
C VAL A 42 -3.19 3.73 7.62
N LEU A 43 -2.10 4.12 6.96
CA LEU A 43 -2.12 4.87 5.71
C LEU A 43 -1.96 3.95 4.48
N PRO A 44 -2.38 4.39 3.29
CA PRO A 44 -2.14 3.63 2.08
C PRO A 44 -0.65 3.46 1.82
N VAL A 45 -0.30 2.32 1.23
CA VAL A 45 1.04 2.06 0.72
C VAL A 45 1.34 3.08 -0.39
N VAL A 46 2.54 3.64 -0.39
CA VAL A 46 3.00 4.56 -1.42
C VAL A 46 4.21 4.01 -2.19
N ASP A 47 4.38 4.50 -3.42
CA ASP A 47 5.59 4.31 -4.21
C ASP A 47 6.72 5.27 -3.75
N ARG A 48 7.90 5.18 -4.38
CA ARG A 48 9.05 6.05 -4.04
C ARG A 48 8.81 7.54 -4.30
N GLN A 49 7.80 7.87 -5.12
CA GLN A 49 7.38 9.26 -5.38
C GLN A 49 6.29 9.73 -4.41
N GLY A 50 5.89 8.89 -3.45
CA GLY A 50 4.84 9.20 -2.48
C GLY A 50 3.42 9.04 -3.03
N ARG A 51 3.24 8.45 -4.22
CA ARG A 51 1.92 8.22 -4.82
C ARG A 51 1.29 6.96 -4.22
N PRO A 52 0.02 6.99 -3.81
CA PRO A 52 -0.64 5.83 -3.23
C PRO A 52 -0.81 4.71 -4.27
N TRP A 53 -0.67 3.48 -3.81
CA TRP A 53 -1.05 2.31 -4.58
C TRP A 53 -2.57 2.24 -4.73
N LEU A 54 -3.04 2.07 -5.96
CA LEU A 54 -4.46 2.04 -6.29
C LEU A 54 -4.79 0.75 -7.07
N LEU A 55 -5.54 -0.15 -6.47
CA LEU A 55 -6.13 -1.30 -7.16
C LEU A 55 -7.60 -0.99 -7.42
N ASP A 56 -8.02 -1.05 -8.69
CA ASP A 56 -9.36 -0.64 -9.13
C ASP A 56 -9.77 0.75 -8.63
N GLY A 57 -8.80 1.68 -8.58
CA GLY A 57 -8.98 3.04 -8.09
C GLY A 57 -9.10 3.17 -6.56
N LYS A 58 -9.00 2.08 -5.80
CA LYS A 58 -9.07 2.06 -4.33
C LYS A 58 -7.68 1.90 -3.70
N PRO A 59 -7.42 2.56 -2.56
CA PRO A 59 -6.12 2.48 -1.90
C PRO A 59 -5.85 1.09 -1.32
N ILE A 60 -4.58 0.70 -1.38
CA ILE A 60 -4.06 -0.53 -0.77
C ILE A 60 -3.31 -0.23 0.52
N TYR A 61 -3.44 -1.12 1.49
CA TYR A 61 -2.80 -1.03 2.81
C TYR A 61 -1.86 -2.23 3.00
N CYS A 62 -0.91 -2.10 3.92
CA CYS A 62 -0.05 -3.20 4.33
C CYS A 62 -0.08 -3.30 5.85
N LEU A 63 -0.66 -4.38 6.36
CA LEU A 63 -0.62 -4.68 7.79
C LEU A 63 0.45 -5.73 8.04
N HIS A 64 1.26 -5.50 9.06
CA HIS A 64 2.29 -6.44 9.53
C HIS A 64 3.40 -6.78 8.51
N GLY A 65 3.67 -5.88 7.56
CA GLY A 65 4.85 -5.93 6.70
C GLY A 65 4.89 -7.05 5.64
N ALA A 66 3.97 -8.00 5.69
CA ALA A 66 3.97 -9.19 4.82
C ALA A 66 2.74 -9.31 3.91
N HIS A 67 1.64 -8.61 4.20
CA HIS A 67 0.39 -8.77 3.46
C HIS A 67 -0.23 -7.44 3.06
N TYR A 68 -0.55 -7.33 1.77
CA TYR A 68 -1.32 -6.23 1.23
C TYR A 68 -2.81 -6.55 1.28
N GLU A 69 -3.60 -5.51 1.52
CA GLU A 69 -5.05 -5.65 1.68
C GLU A 69 -5.85 -4.45 1.18
N THR A 70 -7.10 -4.71 0.80
CA THR A 70 -8.07 -3.68 0.38
C THR A 70 -8.62 -2.91 1.56
N ILE A 71 -9.43 -1.87 1.27
CA ILE A 71 -10.20 -1.13 2.29
C ILE A 71 -11.14 -2.01 3.14
N HIS A 72 -11.46 -3.22 2.68
CA HIS A 72 -12.35 -4.18 3.35
C HIS A 72 -11.60 -5.39 3.93
N ASP A 73 -10.28 -5.26 4.12
CA ASP A 73 -9.44 -6.30 4.75
C ASP A 73 -9.27 -7.56 3.88
N GLU A 74 -9.60 -7.47 2.58
CA GLU A 74 -9.39 -8.56 1.63
C GLU A 74 -7.91 -8.62 1.25
N ARG A 75 -7.28 -9.78 1.39
CA ARG A 75 -5.89 -9.99 0.99
C ARG A 75 -5.75 -9.92 -0.53
N VAL A 76 -4.72 -9.21 -0.99
CA VAL A 76 -4.41 -9.09 -2.42
C VAL A 76 -2.97 -9.50 -2.69
N GLN A 77 -2.77 -10.24 -3.79
CA GLN A 77 -1.45 -10.71 -4.21
C GLN A 77 -0.75 -9.60 -5.01
N LEU A 78 -0.17 -8.66 -4.29
CA LEU A 78 0.60 -7.54 -4.85
C LEU A 78 2.06 -7.67 -4.47
N VAL A 79 2.94 -7.22 -5.37
CA VAL A 79 4.38 -7.20 -5.12
C VAL A 79 4.93 -5.80 -5.35
N ARG A 80 5.84 -5.37 -4.48
CA ARG A 80 6.50 -4.07 -4.61
C ARG A 80 7.55 -4.14 -5.71
N CYS A 81 7.43 -3.25 -6.69
CA CYS A 81 8.42 -3.08 -7.74
C CYS A 81 9.75 -2.57 -7.14
N PRO A 82 10.88 -3.25 -7.39
CA PRO A 82 12.17 -2.86 -6.85
C PRO A 82 12.71 -1.54 -7.44
N ASP A 83 12.26 -1.15 -8.64
CA ASP A 83 12.73 0.06 -9.34
C ASP A 83 12.01 1.34 -8.89
N CYS A 84 10.68 1.32 -8.84
CA CYS A 84 9.90 2.53 -8.54
C CYS A 84 9.16 2.48 -7.19
N GLY A 85 9.12 1.31 -6.54
CA GLY A 85 8.32 1.10 -5.33
C GLY A 85 6.80 1.06 -5.58
N GLY A 86 6.35 1.12 -6.84
CA GLY A 86 4.95 0.90 -7.23
C GLY A 86 4.56 -0.57 -7.09
N MET A 87 3.34 -0.92 -7.52
CA MET A 87 2.85 -2.29 -7.41
C MET A 87 2.87 -3.04 -8.74
N GLY A 88 3.16 -4.33 -8.66
CA GLY A 88 2.81 -5.32 -9.67
C GLY A 88 1.71 -6.23 -9.13
N ILE A 89 0.82 -6.68 -10.01
CA ILE A 89 -0.30 -7.56 -9.66
C ILE A 89 0.11 -8.99 -10.02
N ARG A 90 0.02 -9.92 -9.07
CA ARG A 90 0.24 -11.34 -9.34
C ARG A 90 -1.09 -12.00 -9.69
N THR A 91 -1.23 -12.39 -10.96
CA THR A 91 -2.49 -12.92 -11.51
C THR A 91 -2.62 -14.44 -11.44
N ASP A 92 -1.62 -15.18 -10.96
CA ASP A 92 -1.65 -16.65 -10.99
C ASP A 92 -1.25 -17.29 -9.66
N GLU A 93 -2.04 -18.28 -9.23
CA GLU A 93 -1.74 -19.11 -8.06
C GLU A 93 -0.96 -20.40 -8.44
N PHE A 94 -0.74 -20.73 -9.72
CA PHE A 94 -0.23 -22.06 -10.08
C PHE A 94 0.69 -22.19 -11.33
N ALA A 95 1.17 -21.12 -11.95
CA ALA A 95 2.11 -21.24 -13.08
C ALA A 95 3.59 -21.23 -12.62
N VAL A 96 4.20 -22.42 -12.55
CA VAL A 96 5.58 -22.67 -12.08
C VAL A 96 6.68 -22.22 -13.07
N GLU A 97 6.33 -21.55 -14.17
CA GLU A 97 7.27 -21.26 -15.25
C GLU A 97 7.20 -19.78 -15.65
N SER A 98 8.06 -18.97 -15.02
CA SER A 98 8.37 -17.57 -15.37
C SER A 98 7.34 -16.50 -14.95
N ASP A 99 7.22 -16.25 -13.64
CA ASP A 99 6.37 -15.21 -13.02
C ASP A 99 7.00 -13.79 -13.14
N CYS A 100 7.28 -13.35 -14.37
CA CYS A 100 7.67 -11.96 -14.63
C CYS A 100 6.47 -11.05 -14.33
N ILE A 101 6.51 -10.35 -13.19
CA ILE A 101 5.45 -9.41 -12.83
C ILE A 101 5.77 -8.06 -13.47
N ARG A 102 4.76 -7.49 -14.13
CA ARG A 102 4.85 -6.14 -14.69
C ARG A 102 4.37 -5.10 -13.69
N CYS A 103 5.20 -4.09 -13.43
CA CYS A 103 4.80 -2.96 -12.59
C CYS A 103 3.72 -2.13 -13.28
N THR A 104 2.63 -1.86 -12.58
CA THR A 104 1.53 -1.00 -13.05
C THR A 104 1.92 0.49 -13.14
N ALA A 105 2.99 0.90 -12.47
CA ALA A 105 3.44 2.30 -12.42
C ALA A 105 4.54 2.62 -13.43
N CYS A 106 5.60 1.81 -13.54
CA CYS A 106 6.72 2.06 -14.46
C CYS A 106 6.77 1.10 -15.66
N GLY A 107 5.93 0.07 -15.69
CA GLY A 107 5.87 -0.89 -16.79
C GLY A 107 7.02 -1.89 -16.85
N GLN A 108 8.02 -1.80 -15.95
CA GLN A 108 9.15 -2.74 -15.86
C GLN A 108 8.68 -4.11 -15.39
N GLU A 109 9.29 -5.14 -15.96
CA GLU A 109 9.08 -6.53 -15.58
C GLU A 109 10.14 -6.93 -14.55
N PHE A 110 9.73 -7.61 -13.49
CA PHE A 110 10.63 -8.07 -12.45
C PHE A 110 10.21 -9.44 -11.92
N ASP A 111 11.19 -10.26 -11.56
CA ASP A 111 10.99 -11.60 -11.03
C ASP A 111 10.83 -11.56 -9.51
N VAL A 112 9.83 -12.28 -8.99
CA VAL A 112 9.48 -12.31 -7.56
C VAL A 112 10.30 -13.30 -6.73
N ARG A 113 11.24 -14.03 -7.34
CA ARG A 113 12.12 -15.00 -6.65
C ARG A 113 13.28 -14.33 -5.92
N LEU A 114 13.48 -13.01 -6.07
CA LEU A 114 14.57 -12.27 -5.46
C LEU A 114 14.22 -11.72 -4.07
N GLU A 115 13.82 -12.60 -3.14
CA GLU A 115 13.94 -12.36 -1.68
C GLU A 115 14.39 -13.64 -0.94
N MET A 116 15.39 -14.34 -1.49
CA MET A 116 16.13 -15.40 -0.77
C MET A 116 17.64 -15.16 -0.86
N MET A 117 18.12 -14.05 -0.31
CA MET A 117 19.47 -13.98 0.22
C MET A 117 19.43 -13.20 1.53
N GLU A 118 19.45 -13.98 2.61
CA GLU A 118 19.74 -13.54 3.97
C GLU A 118 21.09 -12.79 3.98
N THR A 119 21.17 -11.69 4.72
CA THR A 119 22.44 -11.17 5.25
C THR A 119 22.20 -10.68 6.67
#